data_AF-A0A950HMX4-F1
#
_entry.id   AF-A0A950HMX4-F1
#
_cell.length_a   1.000
_cell.length_b   1.000
_cell.length_c   1.000
_cell.angle_alpha   90.00
_cell.angle_beta   90.00
_cell.angle_gamma   90.00
#
_symmetry.space_group_name_H-M   'P 1'
#
loop_
_entity.id
_entity.type
_entity.pdbx_description
1 polymer ?
#
loop_
_entity_poly.entity_id
_entity_poly.type
_entity_poly.pdbx_seq_one_letter_code
_entity_poly.pdbx_strand_id
1 'polypeptide(L)'
;MDELELYQLATERRKMFRNLVAMKAKFEIEISDIFIFLGLGLLNFERANIGPMNVQPISVSSLSDFLAMPKETVRRKLSNLEHKELVSKTGYGFVVKDVGAWRNLAEATNL
;
A
#
# COMPACT_ATOMS: atom_id res chain seq x y z
N MET A 1 -24.22 19.14 1.72
CA MET A 1 -23.77 17.99 2.51
C MET A 1 -24.42 18.12 3.87
N ASP A 2 -25.34 17.21 4.18
CA ASP A 2 -26.12 17.28 5.42
C ASP A 2 -25.38 16.63 6.61
N GLU A 3 -25.90 16.81 7.82
CA GLU A 3 -25.30 16.30 9.05
C GLU A 3 -25.22 14.76 9.09
N LEU A 4 -26.18 14.07 8.44
CA LEU A 4 -26.20 12.61 8.36
C LEU A 4 -25.11 12.09 7.41
N GLU A 5 -24.90 12.76 6.27
CA GLU A 5 -23.81 12.47 5.33
C GLU A 5 -22.44 12.66 6.00
N LEU A 6 -22.25 13.74 6.77
CA LEU A 6 -21.02 13.98 7.52
C LEU A 6 -20.76 12.90 8.57
N TYR A 7 -21.81 12.46 9.29
CA TYR A 7 -21.70 11.40 10.28
C TYR A 7 -21.33 10.04 9.66
N GLN A 8 -21.94 9.69 8.52
CA GLN A 8 -21.62 8.47 7.78
C GLN A 8 -20.17 8.49 7.31
N LEU A 9 -19.73 9.59 6.68
CA LEU A 9 -18.36 9.77 6.24
C LEU A 9 -17.37 9.65 7.40
N ALA A 10 -17.62 10.28 8.55
CA ALA A 10 -16.77 10.17 9.73
C ALA A 10 -16.66 8.73 10.25
N THR A 11 -17.76 7.97 10.21
CA THR A 11 -17.80 6.57 10.63
C THR A 11 -16.97 5.68 9.71
N GLU A 12 -17.07 5.87 8.39
CA GLU A 12 -16.25 5.17 7.41
C GLU A 12 -14.76 5.49 7.58
N ARG A 13 -14.42 6.78 7.73
CA ARG A 13 -13.03 7.22 7.93
C ARG A 13 -12.44 6.72 9.25
N ARG A 14 -13.24 6.52 10.29
CA ARG A 14 -12.80 5.88 11.54
C ARG A 14 -12.33 4.44 11.30
N LYS A 15 -13.02 3.67 10.45
CA LYS A 15 -12.61 2.30 10.10
C LYS A 15 -11.26 2.30 9.38
N MET A 16 -11.12 3.16 8.36
CA MET A 16 -9.86 3.37 7.65
C MET A 16 -8.71 3.71 8.62
N PHE A 17 -8.92 4.70 9.49
CA PHE A 17 -7.90 5.18 10.42
C PHE A 17 -7.44 4.08 11.40
N ARG A 18 -8.38 3.29 11.94
CA ARG A 18 -8.05 2.16 12.82
C ARG A 18 -7.21 1.10 12.11
N ASN A 19 -7.48 0.81 10.84
CA ASN A 19 -6.68 -0.16 10.09
C ASN A 19 -5.25 0.34 9.86
N LEU A 20 -5.05 1.63 9.57
CA LEU A 20 -3.71 2.22 9.48
C LEU A 20 -2.94 2.08 10.80
N VAL A 21 -3.57 2.41 11.93
CA VAL A 21 -2.96 2.29 13.26
C VAL A 21 -2.65 0.82 13.59
N ALA A 22 -3.57 -0.10 13.29
CA ALA A 22 -3.39 -1.53 13.52
C ALA A 22 -2.22 -2.10 12.70
N MET A 23 -2.07 -1.71 11.43
CA MET A 23 -0.93 -2.10 10.60
C MET A 23 0.38 -1.52 11.13
N LYS A 24 0.37 -0.24 11.53
CA LYS A 24 1.53 0.41 12.15
C LYS A 24 2.03 -0.41 13.35
N ALA A 25 1.13 -0.78 14.24
CA ALA A 25 1.44 -1.54 15.44
C ALA A 25 1.86 -2.99 15.12
N LYS A 26 1.12 -3.68 14.25
CA LYS A 26 1.35 -5.09 13.91
C LYS A 26 2.71 -5.32 13.24
N PHE A 27 3.09 -4.44 12.31
CA PHE A 27 4.31 -4.60 11.52
C PHE A 27 5.46 -3.72 12.00
N GLU A 28 5.23 -2.87 13.01
CA GLU A 28 6.20 -1.89 13.53
C GLU A 28 6.79 -1.00 12.42
N ILE A 29 5.91 -0.49 11.56
CA ILE A 29 6.26 0.37 10.43
C ILE A 29 5.76 1.79 10.64
N GLU A 30 6.18 2.73 9.80
CA GLU A 30 5.65 4.09 9.81
C GLU A 30 4.43 4.24 8.90
N ILE A 31 3.59 5.24 9.13
CA ILE A 31 2.42 5.51 8.28
C ILE A 31 2.84 5.74 6.81
N SER A 32 4.00 6.36 6.59
CA SER A 32 4.57 6.51 5.25
C SER A 32 4.97 5.19 4.59
N ASP A 33 5.32 4.15 5.36
CA ASP A 33 5.55 2.81 4.81
C ASP A 33 4.25 2.16 4.37
N ILE A 34 3.15 2.40 5.09
CA ILE A 34 1.80 1.94 4.72
C ILE A 34 1.38 2.56 3.37
N PHE A 35 1.64 3.84 3.15
CA PHE A 35 1.36 4.47 1.85
C PHE A 35 2.21 3.90 0.70
N ILE A 36 3.49 3.60 0.96
CA ILE A 36 4.33 2.92 -0.03
C ILE A 36 3.81 1.52 -0.35
N PHE A 37 3.42 0.77 0.68
CA PHE A 37 2.85 -0.56 0.53
C PHE A 37 1.53 -0.54 -0.26
N LEU A 38 0.64 0.40 0.06
CA LEU A 38 -0.62 0.61 -0.66
C LEU A 38 -0.35 0.94 -2.13
N GLY A 39 0.46 1.97 -2.39
CA GLY A 39 0.77 2.42 -3.74
C GLY A 39 1.48 1.39 -4.61
N LEU A 40 2.39 0.60 -4.00
CA LEU A 40 3.04 -0.51 -4.69
C LEU A 40 2.01 -1.53 -5.20
N GLY A 41 1.07 -1.95 -4.34
CA GLY A 41 0.04 -2.90 -4.75
C GLY A 41 -0.90 -2.33 -5.80
N LEU A 42 -1.31 -1.05 -5.71
CA LEU A 42 -2.13 -0.43 -6.75
C LEU A 42 -1.46 -0.57 -8.13
N LEU A 43 -0.18 -0.21 -8.23
CA LEU A 43 0.56 -0.33 -9.49
C LEU A 43 0.81 -1.79 -9.92
N ASN A 44 1.07 -2.68 -8.96
CA ASN A 44 1.27 -4.12 -9.19
C ASN A 44 0.02 -4.77 -9.82
N PHE A 45 -1.18 -4.41 -9.34
CA PHE A 45 -2.44 -5.03 -9.73
C PHE A 45 -3.16 -4.30 -10.86
N GLU A 46 -2.98 -2.98 -11.02
CA GLU A 46 -3.51 -2.21 -12.17
C GLU A 46 -2.93 -2.70 -13.50
N ARG A 47 -1.65 -3.10 -13.50
CA ARG A 47 -0.94 -3.56 -14.71
C ARG A 47 -1.03 -5.07 -14.94
N ALA A 48 -1.73 -5.80 -14.07
CA ALA A 48 -2.02 -7.20 -14.28
C ALA A 48 -3.08 -7.33 -15.38
N ASN A 49 -2.64 -7.52 -16.63
CA ASN A 49 -3.56 -7.85 -17.72
C ASN A 49 -4.45 -9.03 -17.31
N ILE A 50 -5.74 -8.91 -17.61
CA ILE A 50 -6.85 -9.82 -17.30
C ILE A 50 -6.44 -11.27 -17.59
N GLY A 51 -5.92 -11.94 -16.58
CA GLY A 51 -5.34 -13.28 -16.65
C GLY A 51 -4.86 -13.67 -15.26
N PRO A 52 -5.00 -14.94 -14.86
CA PRO A 52 -4.71 -15.36 -13.50
C PRO A 52 -3.20 -15.20 -13.22
N MET A 53 -2.86 -14.30 -12.29
CA MET A 53 -1.58 -14.25 -11.55
C MET A 53 -0.33 -13.56 -12.14
N ASN A 54 -0.39 -12.73 -13.20
CA ASN A 54 0.81 -11.96 -13.57
C ASN A 54 0.85 -10.58 -12.91
N VAL A 55 1.17 -10.56 -11.61
CA VAL A 55 1.53 -9.34 -10.88
C VAL A 55 2.83 -8.80 -11.47
N GLN A 56 2.81 -7.57 -12.01
CA GLN A 56 4.00 -6.97 -12.59
C GLN A 56 4.86 -6.31 -11.50
N PRO A 57 6.16 -6.66 -11.37
CA PRO A 57 7.07 -5.95 -10.49
C PRO A 57 7.17 -4.47 -10.86
N ILE A 58 7.23 -3.61 -9.85
CA ILE A 58 7.29 -2.15 -10.01
C ILE A 58 8.67 -1.65 -9.61
N SER A 59 9.25 -0.82 -10.48
CA SER A 59 10.55 -0.20 -10.22
C SER A 59 10.45 0.87 -9.12
N VAL A 60 11.56 1.11 -8.41
CA VAL A 60 11.66 2.20 -7.42
C VAL A 60 11.34 3.56 -8.07
N SER A 61 11.80 3.79 -9.31
CA SER A 61 11.52 5.03 -10.04
C SER A 61 10.02 5.21 -10.28
N SER A 62 9.33 4.19 -10.78
CA SER A 62 7.89 4.26 -11.05
C SER A 62 7.07 4.52 -9.79
N LEU A 63 7.43 3.87 -8.67
CA LEU A 63 6.74 4.09 -7.40
C LEU A 63 7.06 5.48 -6.80
N SER A 64 8.31 5.95 -6.96
CA SER A 64 8.75 7.28 -6.56
C SER A 64 7.99 8.38 -7.30
N ASP A 65 7.82 8.23 -8.61
CA ASP A 65 7.06 9.16 -9.44
C ASP A 65 5.57 9.15 -9.05
N PHE A 66 4.99 7.97 -8.84
CA PHE A 66 3.58 7.81 -8.43
C PHE A 66 3.27 8.45 -7.06
N LEU A 67 4.18 8.30 -6.09
CA LEU A 67 3.99 8.80 -4.73
C LEU A 67 4.51 10.22 -4.51
N ALA A 68 5.13 10.84 -5.53
CA ALA A 68 5.85 12.10 -5.40
C ALA A 68 6.87 12.10 -4.23
N MET A 69 7.56 10.98 -4.02
CA MET A 69 8.57 10.80 -2.97
C MET A 69 9.97 10.63 -3.57
N PRO A 70 11.06 11.09 -2.91
CA PRO A 70 12.42 10.86 -3.41
C PRO A 70 12.76 9.37 -3.56
N LYS A 71 13.44 8.99 -4.66
CA LYS A 71 13.81 7.60 -4.96
C LYS A 71 14.55 6.89 -3.83
N GLU A 72 15.48 7.60 -3.18
CA GLU A 72 16.25 7.06 -2.06
C GLU A 72 15.35 6.76 -0.85
N THR A 73 14.37 7.64 -0.57
CA THR A 73 13.37 7.43 0.48
C THR A 73 12.52 6.19 0.18
N VAL A 74 12.04 6.05 -1.06
CA VAL A 74 11.25 4.89 -1.48
C VAL A 74 12.07 3.60 -1.39
N ARG A 75 13.33 3.62 -1.87
CA ARG A 75 14.26 2.47 -1.80
C ARG A 75 14.47 2.01 -0.35
N ARG A 76 14.78 2.93 0.56
CA ARG A 76 15.01 2.63 1.98
C ARG A 76 13.76 2.03 2.62
N LYS A 77 12.59 2.58 2.32
CA LYS A 77 11.32 2.11 2.89
C LYS A 77 10.87 0.77 2.30
N LEU A 78 11.10 0.51 1.02
CA LEU A 78 10.88 -0.79 0.40
C LEU A 78 11.78 -1.87 1.02
N SER A 79 13.05 -1.56 1.30
CA SER A 79 13.93 -2.47 2.02
C SER A 79 13.44 -2.76 3.44
N ASN A 80 12.92 -1.75 4.16
CA ASN A 80 12.28 -1.98 5.46
C ASN A 80 11.05 -2.89 5.33
N LEU A 81 10.16 -2.63 4.37
CA LEU A 81 8.97 -3.44 4.12
C LEU A 81 9.32 -4.88 3.69
N GLU A 82 10.42 -5.08 2.98
CA GLU A 82 10.94 -6.39 2.60
C GLU A 82 11.39 -7.17 3.84
N HIS A 83 12.15 -6.55 4.75
CA HIS A 83 12.51 -7.17 6.03
C HIS A 83 11.30 -7.50 6.91
N LYS A 84 10.18 -6.78 6.73
CA LYS A 84 8.90 -7.04 7.42
C LYS A 84 8.01 -8.04 6.67
N GLU A 85 8.53 -8.68 5.61
CA GLU A 85 7.85 -9.71 4.80
C GLU A 85 6.57 -9.22 4.09
N LEU A 86 6.37 -7.90 3.99
CA LEU A 86 5.21 -7.29 3.35
C LEU A 86 5.36 -7.22 1.83
N VAL A 87 6.59 -6.99 1.36
CA VAL A 87 6.94 -6.90 -0.07
C VAL A 87 8.09 -7.85 -0.38
N SER A 88 8.26 -8.17 -1.66
CA SER A 88 9.37 -8.98 -2.15
C SER A 88 10.12 -8.25 -3.27
N LYS A 89 11.45 -8.27 -3.23
CA LYS A 89 12.28 -7.78 -4.32
C LYS A 89 12.47 -8.89 -5.37
N THR A 90 12.40 -8.48 -6.62
CA THR A 90 12.63 -9.31 -7.80
C THR A 90 13.77 -8.71 -8.63
N GLY A 91 14.22 -9.42 -9.67
CA GLY A 91 15.18 -8.86 -10.64
C GLY A 91 14.67 -7.61 -11.38
N TYR A 92 13.37 -7.37 -11.41
CA TYR A 92 12.72 -6.31 -12.19
C TYR A 92 12.09 -5.19 -11.35
N GLY A 93 12.08 -5.32 -10.02
CA GLY A 93 11.41 -4.36 -9.13
C GLY A 93 10.84 -5.04 -7.89
N PHE A 94 9.80 -4.46 -7.31
CA PHE A 94 9.14 -4.97 -6.10
C PHE A 94 7.71 -5.42 -6.38
N VAL A 95 7.26 -6.40 -5.61
CA VAL A 95 5.87 -6.88 -5.60
C VAL A 95 5.34 -6.96 -4.17
N VAL A 96 4.03 -6.80 -4.00
CA VAL A 96 3.35 -7.15 -2.75
C VAL A 96 3.50 -8.66 -2.49
N LYS A 97 3.99 -9.01 -1.29
CA LYS A 97 4.12 -10.40 -0.83
C LYS A 97 2.91 -10.79 0.02
N ASP A 98 2.58 -9.98 1.03
CA ASP A 98 1.39 -10.19 1.86
C ASP A 98 0.16 -9.56 1.21
N VAL A 99 -0.40 -10.27 0.21
CA VAL A 99 -1.61 -9.84 -0.52
C VAL A 99 -2.82 -9.71 0.41
N GLY A 100 -2.89 -10.53 1.47
CA GLY A 100 -3.97 -10.47 2.45
C GLY A 100 -3.94 -9.18 3.25
N ALA A 101 -2.78 -8.79 3.77
CA ALA A 101 -2.61 -7.51 4.46
C ALA A 101 -2.87 -6.32 3.52
N TRP A 102 -2.39 -6.39 2.27
CA TRP A 102 -2.64 -5.35 1.28
C TRP A 102 -4.13 -5.21 0.96
N ARG A 103 -4.84 -6.33 0.73
CA ARG A 103 -6.27 -6.33 0.45
C ARG A 103 -7.08 -5.72 1.59
N ASN A 104 -6.79 -6.12 2.83
CA ASN A 104 -7.46 -5.57 4.03
C ASN A 104 -7.24 -4.06 4.17
N LEU A 105 -6.08 -3.56 3.75
CA LEU A 105 -5.78 -2.14 3.71
C LEU A 105 -6.59 -1.45 2.60
N ALA A 106 -6.57 -1.98 1.37
CA ALA A 106 -7.26 -1.43 0.21
C ALA A 106 -8.78 -1.31 0.46
N GLU A 107 -9.42 -2.39 0.92
CA GLU A 107 -10.86 -2.43 1.26
C GLU A 107 -11.24 -1.44 2.37
N ALA A 108 -10.30 -1.07 3.25
CA ALA A 108 -10.54 -0.10 4.30
C ALA A 108 -10.41 1.35 3.84
N THR A 109 -9.78 1.57 2.68
CA THR A 109 -9.54 2.91 2.13
C THR A 109 -10.61 3.38 1.15
N ASN A 110 -11.54 2.51 0.73
CA ASN A 110 -12.56 2.78 -0.30
C ASN A 110 -11.94 3.53 -1.50
N LEU A 111 -10.87 2.94 -2.07
CA LEU A 111 -10.33 3.32 -3.38
C LEU A 111 -10.98 2.48 -4.47
#